data_AF-A0A9P8SPU4-F1
#
_entry.id   AF-A0A9P8SPU4-F1
#
_cell.length_a   1.000
_cell.length_b   1.000
_cell.length_c   1.000
_cell.angle_alpha   90.00
_cell.angle_beta   90.00
_cell.angle_gamma   90.00
#
_symmetry.space_group_name_H-M   'P 1'
#
loop_
_entity.id
_entity.type
_entity.pdbx_description
1 polymer ?
#
loop_
_entity_poly.entity_id
_entity_poly.type
_entity_poly.pdbx_seq_one_letter_code
_entity_poly.pdbx_strand_id
1 'polypeptide(L)'
;MPLPLKREMDDYYVFCKVEVVKGQVRILRDQPMSAGTLNAQLRSFSEIHGSLNALLSHQFRYGSGKMLDERWVSDAQRNLIMKHASSTTFLNHYRPRRHVFMQEHMLGLPPDKEFERAVTSISRWIDKWRPRYLNDMEKASVERDPELQAAIQRREDLADEYEHSQDPTLIPLLRERQQDVTNTRRRLQYKRRKEVRQEFSRKQAVIDIERQLSGSAVHDEDDREFSQAEYEMPPAQIRLVEKLLVVPTSWSLEAEWQRRHEAVEAIKEYCDFLEGGPLRGRPKRSVPRDGEITRASNQNFQETKEHIQTAQKPLACFQCYKTSSQHQGVQRHFRTAHLGDCKCNFCDMELLHQMHLQNHAAAVHHLRT
;
A
#
# COMPACT_ATOMS: atom_id res chain seq x y z
N MET A 1 -35.93 -15.47 1.68
CA MET A 1 -36.25 -14.10 2.16
C MET A 1 -35.82 -13.12 1.08
N PRO A 2 -36.69 -12.19 0.65
CA PRO A 2 -36.25 -11.07 -0.17
C PRO A 2 -35.27 -10.23 0.66
N LEU A 3 -34.07 -9.99 0.13
CA LEU A 3 -33.12 -9.08 0.76
C LEU A 3 -33.74 -7.67 0.76
N PRO A 4 -33.73 -6.92 1.86
CA PRO A 4 -34.27 -5.57 1.93
C PRO A 4 -33.30 -4.58 1.26
N LEU A 5 -33.02 -4.80 -0.02
CA LEU A 5 -32.21 -3.89 -0.83
C LEU A 5 -33.12 -2.82 -1.42
N LYS A 6 -32.64 -1.57 -1.40
CA LYS A 6 -33.37 -0.48 -2.01
C LYS A 6 -33.33 -0.64 -3.53
N ARG A 7 -34.50 -0.59 -4.19
CA ARG A 7 -34.62 -0.69 -5.65
C ARG A 7 -33.78 0.32 -6.42
N GLU A 8 -33.52 1.49 -5.82
CA GLU A 8 -32.63 2.52 -6.38
C GLU A 8 -31.16 2.08 -6.54
N MET A 9 -30.76 0.96 -5.92
CA MET A 9 -29.40 0.43 -5.95
C MET A 9 -29.29 -0.87 -6.76
N ASP A 10 -30.33 -1.28 -7.50
CA ASP A 10 -30.32 -2.54 -8.24
C ASP A 10 -29.22 -2.57 -9.32
N ASP A 11 -28.88 -1.41 -9.90
CA ASP A 11 -27.83 -1.27 -10.92
C ASP A 11 -26.44 -0.96 -10.33
N TYR A 12 -26.30 -0.93 -9.00
CA TYR A 12 -25.02 -0.62 -8.37
C TYR A 12 -24.15 -1.87 -8.21
N TYR A 13 -22.92 -1.79 -8.70
CA TYR A 13 -21.92 -2.82 -8.48
C TYR A 13 -21.45 -2.81 -7.02
N VAL A 14 -21.50 -3.98 -6.37
CA VAL A 14 -20.96 -4.19 -5.02
C VAL A 14 -19.47 -3.84 -4.97
N PHE A 15 -18.71 -4.31 -5.96
CA PHE A 15 -17.31 -3.94 -6.17
C PHE A 15 -17.23 -2.96 -7.33
N CYS A 16 -17.40 -1.69 -7.01
CA CYS A 16 -17.40 -0.59 -7.96
C CYS A 16 -15.99 -0.05 -8.23
N LYS A 17 -15.86 0.64 -9.36
CA LYS A 17 -14.61 1.31 -9.73
C LYS A 17 -14.39 2.53 -8.84
N VAL A 18 -13.16 2.70 -8.37
CA VAL A 18 -12.76 3.85 -7.55
C VAL A 18 -11.65 4.60 -8.27
N GLU A 19 -11.85 5.90 -8.47
CA GLU A 19 -10.88 6.79 -9.11
C GLU A 19 -10.48 7.92 -8.17
N VAL A 20 -9.23 8.36 -8.27
CA VAL A 20 -8.75 9.53 -7.53
C VAL A 20 -8.58 10.68 -8.51
N VAL A 21 -9.51 11.64 -8.49
CA VAL A 21 -9.47 12.82 -9.37
C VAL A 21 -9.04 14.02 -8.52
N LYS A 22 -7.87 14.59 -8.83
CA LYS A 22 -7.28 15.73 -8.08
C LYS A 22 -7.17 15.50 -6.56
N GLY A 23 -6.89 14.27 -6.14
CA GLY A 23 -6.77 13.90 -4.72
C GLY A 23 -8.09 13.60 -4.02
N GLN A 24 -9.24 13.73 -4.69
CA GLN A 24 -10.54 13.31 -4.16
C GLN A 24 -10.90 11.92 -4.69
N VAL A 25 -11.31 11.04 -3.78
CA VAL A 25 -11.80 9.70 -4.10
C VAL A 25 -13.22 9.80 -4.65
N ARG A 26 -13.42 9.31 -5.88
CA ARG A 26 -14.72 9.18 -6.53
C ARG A 26 -15.06 7.71 -6.69
N ILE A 27 -16.22 7.32 -6.17
CA ILE A 27 -16.75 5.95 -6.25
C ILE A 27 -17.77 5.91 -7.38
N LEU A 28 -17.44 5.20 -8.45
CA LEU A 28 -18.28 5.04 -9.65
C LEU A 28 -19.10 3.76 -9.51
N ARG A 29 -20.27 3.85 -8.87
CA ARG A 29 -21.12 2.69 -8.54
C ARG A 29 -21.73 2.00 -9.77
N ASP A 30 -21.81 2.73 -10.87
CA ASP A 30 -22.27 2.31 -12.19
C ASP A 30 -21.22 1.53 -13.00
N GLN A 31 -19.97 1.48 -12.54
CA GLN A 31 -18.90 0.76 -13.23
C GLN A 31 -18.31 -0.34 -12.35
N PRO A 32 -18.07 -1.55 -12.89
CA PRO A 32 -17.45 -2.62 -12.13
C PRO A 32 -15.96 -2.36 -11.93
N MET A 33 -15.44 -2.79 -10.78
CA MET A 33 -14.00 -2.89 -10.58
C MET A 33 -13.39 -3.90 -11.56
N SER A 34 -12.25 -3.56 -12.16
CA SER A 34 -11.55 -4.48 -13.04
C SER A 34 -10.92 -5.65 -12.28
N ALA A 35 -10.84 -6.82 -12.90
CA ALA A 35 -10.14 -7.97 -12.32
C ALA A 35 -8.66 -7.68 -12.04
N GLY A 36 -8.02 -6.82 -12.86
CA GLY A 36 -6.65 -6.36 -12.63
C GLY A 36 -6.52 -5.54 -11.35
N THR A 37 -7.47 -4.64 -11.09
CA THR A 37 -7.52 -3.83 -9.87
C THR A 37 -7.69 -4.70 -8.64
N LEU A 38 -8.64 -5.65 -8.66
CA LEU A 38 -8.85 -6.58 -7.54
C LEU A 38 -7.60 -7.42 -7.27
N ASN A 39 -6.96 -7.95 -8.30
CA ASN A 39 -5.73 -8.74 -8.15
C ASN A 39 -4.58 -7.89 -7.60
N ALA A 40 -4.47 -6.61 -8.01
CA ALA A 40 -3.47 -5.70 -7.47
C ALA A 40 -3.72 -5.40 -5.98
N GLN A 41 -4.98 -5.20 -5.57
CA GLN A 41 -5.37 -5.02 -4.18
C GLN A 41 -5.06 -6.26 -3.34
N LEU A 42 -5.39 -7.46 -3.82
CA LEU A 42 -5.07 -8.73 -3.12
C LEU A 42 -3.55 -8.93 -2.95
N ARG A 43 -2.75 -8.57 -3.96
CA ARG A 43 -1.29 -8.56 -3.86
C ARG A 43 -0.81 -7.57 -2.80
N SER A 44 -1.31 -6.33 -2.82
CA SER A 44 -0.96 -5.32 -1.82
C SER A 44 -1.31 -5.79 -0.41
N PHE A 45 -2.49 -6.35 -0.22
CA PHE A 45 -2.94 -6.92 1.05
C PHE A 45 -2.01 -8.04 1.54
N SER A 46 -1.60 -8.95 0.66
CA SER A 46 -0.64 -10.01 1.02
C SER A 46 0.75 -9.48 1.37
N GLU A 47 1.17 -8.36 0.77
CA GLU A 47 2.43 -7.69 1.09
C GLU A 47 2.37 -7.02 2.46
N ILE A 48 1.27 -6.30 2.72
CA ILE A 48 0.93 -5.67 4.01
C ILE A 48 0.93 -6.70 5.13
N HIS A 49 0.31 -7.85 4.89
CA HIS A 49 0.22 -8.91 5.88
C HIS A 49 1.49 -9.78 5.98
N GLY A 50 2.54 -9.48 5.20
CA GLY A 50 3.80 -10.22 5.31
C GLY A 50 3.74 -11.67 4.81
N SER A 51 2.73 -12.03 4.01
CA SER A 51 2.63 -13.35 3.40
C SER A 51 3.78 -13.57 2.39
N LEU A 52 4.39 -14.76 2.42
CA LEU A 52 5.43 -15.14 1.46
C LEU A 52 4.92 -15.12 0.02
N ASN A 53 3.73 -15.69 -0.20
CA ASN A 53 3.08 -15.76 -1.50
C ASN A 53 1.94 -14.76 -1.58
N ALA A 54 1.73 -14.19 -2.76
CA ALA A 54 0.63 -13.28 -2.99
C ALA A 54 -0.72 -13.99 -2.87
N LEU A 55 -1.71 -13.29 -2.30
CA LEU A 55 -3.08 -13.76 -2.32
C LEU A 55 -3.67 -13.59 -3.72
N LEU A 56 -4.35 -14.64 -4.18
CA LEU A 56 -5.02 -14.68 -5.48
C LEU A 56 -6.48 -15.06 -5.27
N SER A 57 -7.38 -14.49 -6.08
CA SER A 57 -8.82 -14.77 -6.03
C SER A 57 -9.13 -16.28 -6.12
N HIS A 58 -8.39 -17.01 -6.96
CA HIS A 58 -8.55 -18.46 -7.13
C HIS A 58 -8.27 -19.26 -5.84
N GLN A 59 -7.44 -18.77 -4.92
CA GLN A 59 -7.15 -19.49 -3.67
C GLN A 59 -8.37 -19.58 -2.76
N PHE A 60 -9.25 -18.56 -2.76
CA PHE A 60 -10.51 -18.61 -2.02
C PHE A 60 -11.45 -19.66 -2.58
N ARG A 61 -11.52 -19.76 -3.92
CA ARG A 61 -12.30 -20.80 -4.61
C ARG A 61 -11.72 -22.19 -4.35
N TYR A 62 -10.40 -22.33 -4.34
CA TYR A 62 -9.72 -23.58 -3.99
C TYR A 62 -10.04 -24.02 -2.56
N GLY A 63 -9.89 -23.12 -1.58
CA GLY A 63 -10.20 -23.40 -0.17
C GLY A 63 -11.66 -23.77 0.04
N SER A 64 -12.58 -23.04 -0.61
CA SER A 64 -14.02 -23.37 -0.59
C SER A 64 -14.28 -24.74 -1.21
N GLY A 65 -13.62 -25.06 -2.33
CA GLY A 65 -13.69 -26.37 -2.97
C GLY A 65 -13.24 -27.50 -2.04
N LYS A 66 -12.10 -27.33 -1.33
CA LYS A 66 -11.62 -28.30 -0.33
C LYS A 66 -12.67 -28.51 0.78
N MET A 67 -13.26 -27.43 1.29
CA MET A 67 -14.31 -27.55 2.33
C MET A 67 -15.58 -28.25 1.85
N LEU A 68 -15.96 -28.09 0.58
CA LEU A 68 -17.11 -28.79 0.00
C LEU A 68 -16.83 -30.28 -0.16
N ASP A 69 -15.59 -30.65 -0.49
CA ASP A 69 -15.15 -32.04 -0.66
C ASP A 69 -15.11 -32.82 0.66
N GLU A 70 -14.70 -32.15 1.74
CA GLU A 70 -14.62 -32.73 3.08
C GLU A 70 -15.98 -32.84 3.79
N ARG A 71 -17.02 -32.19 3.26
CA ARG A 71 -18.36 -32.16 3.82
C ARG A 71 -19.30 -33.07 3.03
N TRP A 72 -20.50 -33.28 3.57
CA TRP A 72 -21.59 -34.12 3.08
C TRP A 72 -22.30 -33.56 1.82
N VAL A 73 -21.53 -32.97 0.90
CA VAL A 73 -22.04 -32.41 -0.36
C VAL A 73 -21.85 -33.43 -1.46
N SER A 74 -22.92 -33.79 -2.17
CA SER A 74 -22.82 -34.69 -3.32
C SER A 74 -22.00 -34.06 -4.46
N ASP A 75 -21.39 -34.90 -5.29
CA ASP A 75 -20.65 -34.47 -6.49
C ASP A 75 -21.47 -33.53 -7.40
N ALA A 76 -22.76 -33.82 -7.58
CA ALA A 76 -23.68 -33.00 -8.38
C ALA A 76 -23.88 -31.60 -7.76
N GLN A 77 -24.09 -31.52 -6.44
CA GLN A 77 -24.22 -30.24 -5.73
C GLN A 77 -22.90 -29.46 -5.74
N ARG A 78 -21.77 -30.13 -5.52
CA ARG A 78 -20.44 -29.52 -5.59
C ARG A 78 -20.20 -28.91 -6.97
N ASN A 79 -20.53 -29.64 -8.04
CA ASN A 79 -20.38 -29.18 -9.41
C ASN A 79 -21.33 -28.00 -9.71
N LEU A 80 -22.56 -28.02 -9.19
CA LEU A 80 -23.50 -26.89 -9.31
C LEU A 80 -22.94 -25.62 -8.63
N ILE A 81 -22.51 -25.73 -7.37
CA ILE A 81 -21.94 -24.63 -6.58
C ILE A 81 -20.70 -24.06 -7.27
N MET A 82 -19.81 -24.95 -7.70
CA MET A 82 -18.55 -24.59 -8.35
C MET A 82 -18.73 -24.27 -9.84
N LYS A 83 -19.96 -24.33 -10.39
CA LYS A 83 -20.26 -24.18 -11.82
C LYS A 83 -19.33 -25.00 -12.73
N HIS A 84 -19.09 -26.27 -12.36
CA HIS A 84 -18.33 -27.21 -13.19
C HIS A 84 -19.30 -28.09 -13.97
N ALA A 85 -19.00 -28.32 -15.26
CA ALA A 85 -19.78 -29.25 -16.07
C ALA A 85 -19.52 -30.73 -15.71
N SER A 86 -18.34 -31.02 -15.12
CA SER A 86 -17.92 -32.37 -14.74
C SER A 86 -17.07 -32.36 -13.47
N SER A 87 -17.14 -33.45 -12.70
CA SER A 87 -16.28 -33.69 -11.54
C SER A 87 -14.79 -33.77 -11.92
N THR A 88 -14.45 -34.09 -13.18
CA THR A 88 -13.05 -34.15 -13.63
C THR A 88 -12.32 -32.82 -13.44
N THR A 89 -12.99 -31.68 -13.70
CA THR A 89 -12.43 -30.35 -13.48
C THR A 89 -12.08 -30.14 -12.00
N PHE A 90 -12.94 -30.62 -11.10
CA PHE A 90 -12.68 -30.56 -9.66
C PHE A 90 -11.45 -31.39 -9.28
N LEU A 91 -11.42 -32.66 -9.71
CA LEU A 91 -10.32 -33.57 -9.41
C LEU A 91 -8.96 -33.06 -9.90
N ASN A 92 -8.92 -32.42 -11.08
CA ASN A 92 -7.67 -31.95 -11.68
C ASN A 92 -7.10 -30.69 -11.01
N HIS A 93 -7.97 -29.78 -10.55
CA HIS A 93 -7.59 -28.42 -10.15
C HIS A 93 -7.81 -28.10 -8.66
N TYR A 94 -8.68 -28.83 -7.97
CA TYR A 94 -9.11 -28.52 -6.59
C TYR A 94 -8.72 -29.60 -5.58
N ARG A 95 -8.50 -30.84 -6.03
CA ARG A 95 -8.04 -31.91 -5.14
C ARG A 95 -6.58 -31.65 -4.74
N PRO A 96 -6.26 -31.62 -3.42
CA PRO A 96 -4.88 -31.53 -2.97
C PRO A 96 -4.05 -32.69 -3.52
N ARG A 97 -2.94 -32.39 -4.20
CA ARG A 97 -2.01 -33.42 -4.73
C ARG A 97 -0.99 -33.89 -3.70
N ARG A 98 -0.81 -33.14 -2.62
CA ARG A 98 0.12 -33.47 -1.53
C ARG A 98 -0.71 -33.74 -0.28
N HIS A 99 -0.66 -34.99 0.17
CA HIS A 99 -1.25 -35.40 1.43
C HIS A 99 -0.13 -35.43 2.47
N VAL A 100 -0.10 -34.42 3.34
CA VAL A 100 0.93 -34.29 4.38
C VAL A 100 0.86 -35.45 5.40
N PHE A 101 -0.33 -36.05 5.54
CA PHE A 101 -0.64 -37.10 6.51
C PHE A 101 -0.89 -38.47 5.88
N MET A 102 -0.21 -38.75 4.76
CA MET A 102 -0.41 -40.02 4.04
C MET A 102 -0.03 -41.22 4.92
N GLN A 103 0.99 -41.08 5.78
CA GLN A 103 1.45 -42.14 6.67
C GLN A 103 0.43 -42.48 7.73
N GLU A 104 -0.18 -41.47 8.37
CA GLU A 104 -1.22 -41.61 9.39
C GLU A 104 -2.45 -42.29 8.81
N HIS A 105 -2.86 -41.89 7.59
CA HIS A 105 -3.93 -42.57 6.86
C HIS A 105 -3.60 -44.03 6.54
N MET A 106 -2.36 -44.33 6.12
CA MET A 106 -1.93 -45.71 5.83
C MET A 106 -1.88 -46.57 7.09
N LEU A 107 -1.50 -45.98 8.23
CA LEU A 107 -1.40 -46.65 9.52
C LEU A 107 -2.74 -46.72 10.28
N GLY A 108 -3.82 -46.16 9.73
CA GLY A 108 -5.13 -46.14 10.37
C GLY A 108 -5.21 -45.26 11.62
N LEU A 109 -4.28 -44.33 11.77
CA LEU A 109 -4.27 -43.37 12.88
C LEU A 109 -5.33 -42.29 12.63
N PRO A 110 -5.99 -41.78 13.69
CA PRO A 110 -6.92 -40.66 13.54
C PRO A 110 -6.16 -39.43 13.01
N PRO A 111 -6.66 -38.75 11.97
CA PRO A 111 -5.99 -37.58 11.42
C PRO A 111 -6.06 -36.43 12.44
N ASP A 112 -4.90 -35.87 12.78
CA ASP A 112 -4.82 -34.63 13.54
C ASP A 112 -5.15 -33.44 12.62
N LYS A 113 -6.44 -33.10 12.58
CA LYS A 113 -6.96 -32.02 11.75
C LYS A 113 -6.44 -30.64 12.17
N GLU A 114 -6.10 -30.47 13.44
CA GLU A 114 -5.59 -29.19 13.95
C GLU A 114 -4.15 -28.98 13.50
N PHE A 115 -3.32 -30.01 13.66
CA PHE A 115 -1.96 -30.00 13.18
C PHE A 115 -1.90 -29.93 11.64
N GLU A 116 -2.76 -30.67 10.93
CA GLU A 116 -2.86 -30.55 9.47
C GLU A 116 -3.14 -29.11 9.06
N ARG A 117 -4.12 -28.47 9.70
CA ARG A 117 -4.48 -27.09 9.40
C ARG A 117 -3.33 -26.13 9.72
N ALA A 118 -2.66 -26.30 10.84
CA ALA A 118 -1.54 -25.45 11.24
C ALA A 118 -0.37 -25.55 10.23
N VAL A 119 -0.05 -26.76 9.78
CA VAL A 119 1.09 -27.04 8.89
C VAL A 119 0.79 -26.64 7.43
N THR A 120 -0.48 -26.74 7.01
CA THR A 120 -0.92 -26.47 5.62
C THR A 120 -1.50 -25.07 5.41
N SER A 121 -1.82 -24.33 6.48
CA SER A 121 -2.38 -22.99 6.38
C SER A 121 -1.36 -22.01 5.77
N ILE A 122 -1.87 -21.09 4.95
CA ILE A 122 -1.08 -19.97 4.43
C ILE A 122 -0.57 -19.05 5.56
N SER A 123 -1.26 -19.07 6.71
CA SER A 123 -0.87 -18.34 7.93
C SER A 123 0.49 -18.74 8.49
N ARG A 124 0.94 -19.96 8.22
CA ARG A 124 2.27 -20.43 8.63
C ARG A 124 3.42 -19.56 8.10
N TRP A 125 3.24 -18.97 6.91
CA TRP A 125 4.31 -18.22 6.23
C TRP A 125 4.18 -16.70 6.38
N ILE A 126 3.27 -16.27 7.23
CA ILE A 126 3.03 -14.86 7.53
C ILE A 126 4.07 -14.40 8.53
N ASP A 127 4.78 -13.35 8.15
CA ASP A 127 5.78 -12.71 8.99
C ASP A 127 5.61 -11.19 8.87
N LYS A 128 5.21 -10.54 9.97
CA LYS A 128 4.94 -9.09 10.03
C LYS A 128 6.16 -8.26 9.60
N TRP A 129 7.36 -8.80 9.74
CA TRP A 129 8.63 -8.12 9.49
C TRP A 129 9.10 -8.27 8.04
N ARG A 130 8.38 -9.04 7.21
CA ARG A 130 8.77 -9.26 5.83
C ARG A 130 8.80 -7.93 5.04
N PRO A 131 9.91 -7.61 4.33
CA PRO A 131 10.06 -6.34 3.64
C PRO A 131 8.96 -6.04 2.62
N ARG A 132 8.35 -4.86 2.72
CA ARG A 132 7.29 -4.38 1.81
C ARG A 132 7.84 -3.55 0.65
N TYR A 133 8.92 -2.83 0.90
CA TYR A 133 9.61 -1.99 -0.06
C TYR A 133 11.07 -2.40 -0.15
N LEU A 134 11.71 -2.02 -1.26
CA LEU A 134 13.15 -2.13 -1.38
C LEU A 134 13.81 -1.04 -0.53
N ASN A 135 14.91 -1.38 0.14
CA ASN A 135 15.77 -0.39 0.77
C ASN A 135 16.57 0.38 -0.31
N ASP A 136 17.24 1.45 0.08
CA ASP A 136 17.94 2.31 -0.88
C ASP A 136 19.13 1.61 -1.54
N MET A 137 19.80 0.68 -0.84
CA MET A 137 20.87 -0.14 -1.43
C MET A 137 20.33 -1.09 -2.51
N GLU A 138 19.17 -1.69 -2.29
CA GLU A 138 18.50 -2.58 -3.23
C GLU A 138 17.97 -1.80 -4.44
N LYS A 139 17.41 -0.61 -4.22
CA LYS A 139 17.04 0.29 -5.32
C LYS A 139 18.27 0.66 -6.16
N ALA A 140 19.39 1.02 -5.52
CA ALA A 140 20.64 1.30 -6.22
C ALA A 140 21.21 0.07 -6.95
N SER A 141 20.98 -1.13 -6.43
CA SER A 141 21.31 -2.37 -7.15
C SER A 141 20.48 -2.55 -8.42
N VAL A 142 19.18 -2.20 -8.39
CA VAL A 142 18.32 -2.26 -9.57
C VAL A 142 18.72 -1.20 -10.60
N GLU A 143 19.08 0.02 -10.17
CA GLU A 143 19.55 1.05 -11.11
C GLU A 143 20.87 0.64 -11.78
N ARG A 144 21.72 -0.17 -11.15
CA ARG A 144 22.97 -0.68 -11.75
C ARG A 144 22.78 -1.92 -12.65
N ASP A 145 21.56 -2.41 -12.82
CA ASP A 145 21.29 -3.59 -13.64
C ASP A 145 21.65 -3.33 -15.12
N PRO A 146 22.38 -4.24 -15.79
CA PRO A 146 22.83 -4.03 -17.16
C PRO A 146 21.67 -3.87 -18.16
N GLU A 147 20.53 -4.51 -17.92
CA GLU A 147 19.36 -4.38 -18.79
C GLU A 147 18.76 -2.97 -18.71
N LEU A 148 18.70 -2.41 -17.50
CA LEU A 148 18.21 -1.06 -17.29
C LEU A 148 19.20 -0.02 -17.83
N GLN A 149 20.50 -0.21 -17.61
CA GLN A 149 21.53 0.67 -18.15
C GLN A 149 21.52 0.67 -19.69
N ALA A 150 21.38 -0.50 -20.33
CA ALA A 150 21.24 -0.58 -21.79
C ALA A 150 19.95 0.09 -22.31
N ALA A 151 18.87 0.10 -21.53
CA ALA A 151 17.66 0.85 -21.89
C ALA A 151 17.84 2.36 -21.73
N ILE A 152 18.57 2.79 -20.69
CA ILE A 152 18.89 4.21 -20.45
C ILE A 152 19.82 4.73 -21.54
N GLN A 153 20.88 3.98 -21.89
CA GLN A 153 21.83 4.36 -22.93
C GLN A 153 21.12 4.55 -24.28
N ARG A 154 20.30 3.59 -24.70
CA ARG A 154 19.51 3.70 -25.95
C ARG A 154 18.59 4.93 -25.99
N ARG A 155 18.13 5.40 -24.84
CA ARG A 155 17.32 6.62 -24.73
C ARG A 155 18.22 7.87 -24.81
N GLU A 156 19.40 7.82 -24.23
CA GLU A 156 20.38 8.91 -24.26
C GLU A 156 20.96 9.09 -25.66
N ASP A 157 21.37 8.02 -26.33
CA ASP A 157 21.85 8.06 -27.72
C ASP A 157 20.81 8.72 -28.65
N LEU A 158 19.54 8.33 -28.50
CA LEU A 158 18.44 8.91 -29.29
C LEU A 158 18.13 10.36 -28.90
N ALA A 159 18.38 10.75 -27.64
CA ALA A 159 18.20 12.12 -27.19
C ALA A 159 19.31 13.02 -27.75
N ASP A 160 20.55 12.53 -27.77
CA ASP A 160 21.68 13.20 -28.39
C ASP A 160 21.43 13.37 -29.89
N GLU A 161 20.98 12.32 -30.60
CA GLU A 161 20.60 12.41 -32.02
C GLU A 161 19.52 13.47 -32.27
N TYR A 162 18.54 13.59 -31.38
CA TYR A 162 17.50 14.62 -31.47
C TYR A 162 18.05 16.03 -31.22
N GLU A 163 18.96 16.20 -30.25
CA GLU A 163 19.60 17.50 -29.98
C GLU A 163 20.42 17.98 -31.18
N HIS A 164 21.09 17.07 -31.90
CA HIS A 164 21.88 17.40 -33.08
C HIS A 164 21.03 17.63 -34.35
N SER A 165 20.00 16.81 -34.58
CA SER A 165 19.20 16.86 -35.81
C SER A 165 17.98 17.79 -35.74
N GLN A 166 17.45 18.02 -34.54
CA GLN A 166 16.16 18.68 -34.26
C GLN A 166 14.97 18.11 -35.06
N ASP A 167 15.05 16.84 -35.47
CA ASP A 167 14.00 16.19 -36.25
C ASP A 167 12.76 15.89 -35.38
N PRO A 168 11.57 16.45 -35.71
CA PRO A 168 10.33 16.19 -34.99
C PRO A 168 9.88 14.72 -35.00
N THR A 169 10.33 13.91 -35.95
CA THR A 169 9.96 12.49 -36.06
C THR A 169 10.57 11.63 -34.94
N LEU A 170 11.61 12.11 -34.26
CA LEU A 170 12.27 11.43 -33.14
C LEU A 170 11.53 11.60 -31.81
N ILE A 171 10.66 12.60 -31.68
CA ILE A 171 9.86 12.86 -30.46
C ILE A 171 9.00 11.65 -30.03
N PRO A 172 8.20 11.01 -30.92
CA PRO A 172 7.44 9.81 -30.55
C PRO A 172 8.34 8.64 -30.15
N LEU A 173 9.48 8.45 -30.82
CA LEU A 173 10.45 7.41 -30.51
C LEU A 173 11.10 7.63 -29.13
N LEU A 174 11.45 8.88 -28.79
CA LEU A 174 11.94 9.24 -27.46
C LEU A 174 10.92 8.92 -26.37
N ARG A 175 9.63 9.19 -26.62
CA ARG A 175 8.55 8.85 -25.68
C ARG A 175 8.44 7.33 -25.49
N GLU A 176 8.56 6.55 -26.56
CA GLU A 176 8.58 5.10 -26.50
C GLU A 176 9.78 4.58 -25.69
N ARG A 177 11.01 5.07 -25.97
CA ARG A 177 12.21 4.72 -25.20
C ARG A 177 12.11 5.10 -23.73
N GLN A 178 11.52 6.25 -23.42
CA GLN A 178 11.26 6.65 -22.04
C GLN A 178 10.28 5.70 -21.33
N GLN A 179 9.27 5.21 -22.06
CA GLN A 179 8.32 4.23 -21.55
C GLN A 179 9.01 2.87 -21.33
N ASP A 180 9.89 2.44 -22.23
CA ASP A 180 10.70 1.23 -22.10
C ASP A 180 11.57 1.26 -20.85
N VAL A 181 12.27 2.37 -20.60
CA VAL A 181 13.08 2.56 -19.38
C VAL A 181 12.19 2.44 -18.14
N THR A 182 11.03 3.10 -18.15
CA THR A 182 10.10 3.09 -17.01
C THR A 182 9.54 1.68 -16.74
N ASN A 183 9.17 0.96 -17.79
CA ASN A 183 8.66 -0.40 -17.72
C ASN A 183 9.73 -1.38 -17.24
N THR A 184 10.94 -1.29 -17.78
CA THR A 184 12.09 -2.12 -17.42
C THR A 184 12.47 -1.92 -15.95
N ARG A 185 12.58 -0.66 -15.51
CA ARG A 185 12.83 -0.32 -14.09
C ARG A 185 11.77 -0.94 -13.18
N ARG A 186 10.48 -0.78 -13.48
CA ARG A 186 9.39 -1.36 -12.66
C ARG A 186 9.48 -2.88 -12.59
N ARG A 187 9.77 -3.55 -13.72
CA ARG A 187 9.90 -5.00 -13.79
C ARG A 187 11.06 -5.50 -12.94
N LEU A 188 12.22 -4.85 -13.02
CA LEU A 188 13.40 -5.21 -12.23
C LEU A 188 13.20 -4.93 -10.74
N GLN A 189 12.59 -3.82 -10.37
CA GLN A 189 12.21 -3.54 -8.97
C GLN A 189 11.27 -4.62 -8.43
N TYR A 190 10.27 -5.03 -9.20
CA TYR A 190 9.37 -6.11 -8.82
C TYR A 190 10.10 -7.44 -8.63
N LYS A 191 11.00 -7.79 -9.56
CA LYS A 191 11.84 -8.99 -9.48
C LYS A 191 12.70 -8.97 -8.23
N ARG A 192 13.43 -7.87 -7.99
CA ARG A 192 14.30 -7.71 -6.82
C ARG A 192 13.52 -7.80 -5.52
N ARG A 193 12.36 -7.17 -5.45
CA ARG A 193 11.50 -7.22 -4.26
C ARG A 193 11.03 -8.64 -3.96
N LYS A 194 10.69 -9.41 -5.01
CA LYS A 194 10.33 -10.83 -4.86
C LYS A 194 11.50 -11.65 -4.31
N GLU A 195 12.71 -11.45 -4.81
CA GLU A 195 13.92 -12.14 -4.33
C GLU A 195 14.20 -11.83 -2.86
N VAL A 196 14.24 -10.54 -2.48
CA VAL A 196 14.45 -10.09 -1.11
C VAL A 196 13.43 -10.71 -0.16
N ARG A 197 12.15 -10.71 -0.56
CA ARG A 197 11.08 -11.33 0.24
C ARG A 197 11.22 -12.84 0.37
N GLN A 198 11.72 -13.54 -0.65
CA GLN A 198 11.94 -14.99 -0.60
C GLN A 198 13.15 -15.35 0.28
N GLU A 199 14.24 -14.59 0.17
CA GLU A 199 15.44 -14.78 0.98
C GLU A 199 15.20 -14.46 2.45
N PHE A 200 14.32 -13.48 2.74
CA PHE A 200 14.00 -13.06 4.10
C PHE A 200 13.63 -14.24 5.00
N SER A 201 12.73 -15.14 4.56
CA SER A 201 12.33 -16.29 5.39
C SER A 201 13.46 -17.26 5.69
N ARG A 202 14.41 -17.43 4.76
CA ARG A 202 15.57 -18.31 4.99
C ARG A 202 16.53 -17.67 5.98
N LYS A 203 16.83 -16.39 5.80
CA LYS A 203 17.70 -15.62 6.71
C LYS A 203 17.10 -15.55 8.11
N GLN A 204 15.80 -15.28 8.21
CA GLN A 204 15.09 -15.23 9.48
C GLN A 204 15.11 -16.58 10.21
N ALA A 205 14.89 -17.69 9.50
CA ALA A 205 14.96 -19.01 10.10
C ALA A 205 16.35 -19.32 10.70
N VAL A 206 17.44 -18.88 10.05
CA VAL A 206 18.80 -19.04 10.59
C VAL A 206 18.97 -18.21 11.86
N ILE A 207 18.54 -16.94 11.84
CA ILE A 207 18.58 -16.06 13.03
C ILE A 207 17.79 -16.65 14.20
N ASP A 208 16.61 -17.21 13.93
CA ASP A 208 15.76 -17.82 14.94
C ASP A 208 16.42 -19.09 15.53
N ILE A 209 17.07 -19.92 14.70
CA ILE A 209 17.83 -21.10 15.15
C ILE A 209 19.03 -20.67 16.00
N GLU A 210 19.79 -19.66 15.56
CA GLU A 210 20.93 -19.14 16.31
C GLU A 210 20.50 -18.59 17.68
N ARG A 211 19.37 -17.89 17.75
CA ARG A 211 18.76 -17.41 19.00
C ARG A 211 18.31 -18.54 19.92
N GLN A 212 17.74 -19.61 19.35
CA GLN A 212 17.37 -20.80 20.11
C GLN A 212 18.61 -21.48 20.71
N LEU A 213 19.67 -21.61 19.92
CA LEU A 213 20.94 -22.18 20.37
C LEU A 213 21.64 -21.30 21.42
N SER A 214 21.46 -19.98 21.36
CA SER A 214 22.02 -19.03 22.34
C SER A 214 21.21 -18.93 23.64
N GLY A 215 20.06 -19.63 23.74
CA GLY A 215 19.20 -19.61 24.94
C GLY A 215 18.39 -18.32 25.12
N SER A 216 18.38 -17.42 24.14
CA SER A 216 17.69 -16.11 24.19
C SER A 216 16.25 -16.16 23.65
N ALA A 217 15.69 -17.35 23.40
CA ALA A 217 14.47 -17.51 22.61
C ALA A 217 13.14 -17.32 23.38
N VAL A 218 13.17 -17.14 24.70
CA VAL A 218 11.96 -17.17 25.55
C VAL A 218 11.50 -15.79 26.01
N HIS A 219 12.34 -14.77 25.88
CA HIS A 219 11.98 -13.40 26.19
C HIS A 219 12.10 -12.57 24.92
N ASP A 220 11.12 -11.71 24.71
CA ASP A 220 11.16 -10.61 23.74
C ASP A 220 10.62 -10.94 22.33
N GLU A 221 9.33 -11.28 22.25
CA GLU A 221 8.56 -11.00 21.02
C GLU A 221 8.46 -9.48 20.74
N ASP A 222 8.65 -8.65 21.77
CA ASP A 222 8.55 -7.18 21.72
C ASP A 222 9.87 -6.44 21.37
N ASP A 223 11.06 -7.04 21.58
CA ASP A 223 12.35 -6.33 21.38
C ASP A 223 12.97 -6.49 19.98
N ARG A 224 12.15 -6.71 18.94
CA ARG A 224 12.64 -6.58 17.55
C ARG A 224 12.80 -5.09 17.21
N GLU A 225 13.83 -4.44 17.77
CA GLU A 225 14.35 -3.12 17.38
C GLU A 225 15.03 -3.16 15.99
N PHE A 226 14.33 -3.65 14.96
CA PHE A 226 14.65 -3.26 13.59
C PHE A 226 13.85 -1.99 13.28
N SER A 227 14.48 -0.83 13.51
CA SER A 227 14.06 0.52 13.11
C SER A 227 12.66 0.60 12.46
N GLN A 228 11.62 0.46 13.28
CA GLN A 228 10.20 0.56 12.85
C GLN A 228 9.91 1.91 12.19
N ALA A 229 10.70 2.94 12.53
CA ALA A 229 10.50 4.33 12.13
C ALA A 229 10.47 4.61 10.61
N GLU A 230 11.00 3.74 9.74
CA GLU A 230 10.99 4.01 8.28
C GLU A 230 9.73 3.52 7.54
N TYR A 231 8.91 2.65 8.15
CA TYR A 231 7.85 1.93 7.42
C TYR A 231 6.54 1.72 8.21
N GLU A 232 6.24 2.57 9.18
CA GLU A 232 5.03 2.45 9.99
C GLU A 232 3.77 2.52 9.11
N MET A 233 3.01 1.42 9.09
CA MET A 233 1.61 1.49 8.65
C MET A 233 0.87 2.39 9.63
N PRO A 234 -0.10 3.19 9.16
CA PRO A 234 -0.96 3.92 10.08
C PRO A 234 -1.53 2.97 11.14
N PRO A 235 -1.56 3.35 12.43
CA PRO A 235 -2.05 2.49 13.50
C PRO A 235 -3.47 1.94 13.24
N ALA A 236 -4.31 2.72 12.57
CA ALA A 236 -5.64 2.29 12.13
C ALA A 236 -5.59 1.11 11.13
N GLN A 237 -4.61 1.10 10.22
CA GLN A 237 -4.40 0.02 9.25
C GLN A 237 -3.84 -1.23 9.93
N ILE A 238 -2.92 -1.08 10.88
CA ILE A 238 -2.39 -2.20 11.68
C ILE A 238 -3.55 -2.88 12.42
N ARG A 239 -4.36 -2.10 13.15
CA ARG A 239 -5.50 -2.61 13.90
C ARG A 239 -6.52 -3.32 13.00
N LEU A 240 -6.84 -2.75 11.83
CA LEU A 240 -7.74 -3.37 10.86
C LEU A 240 -7.24 -4.76 10.44
N VAL A 241 -5.98 -4.83 10.02
CA VAL A 241 -5.37 -6.08 9.52
C VAL A 241 -5.30 -7.12 10.63
N GLU A 242 -4.89 -6.72 11.84
CA GLU A 242 -4.81 -7.61 12.99
C GLU A 242 -6.17 -8.19 13.35
N LYS A 243 -7.21 -7.36 13.45
CA LYS A 243 -8.56 -7.80 13.84
C LYS A 243 -9.26 -8.65 12.79
N LEU A 244 -9.04 -8.40 11.49
CA LEU A 244 -9.63 -9.19 10.42
C LEU A 244 -9.05 -10.61 10.30
N LEU A 245 -7.83 -10.83 10.76
CA LEU A 245 -7.08 -12.07 10.53
C LEU A 245 -6.86 -12.89 11.80
N VAL A 246 -7.50 -12.49 12.91
CA VAL A 246 -7.49 -13.26 14.16
C VAL A 246 -8.09 -14.64 13.93
N VAL A 247 -7.26 -15.67 14.14
CA VAL A 247 -7.71 -17.06 14.15
C VAL A 247 -8.43 -17.33 15.48
N PRO A 248 -9.60 -18.00 15.48
CA PRO A 248 -10.23 -18.47 16.71
C PRO A 248 -9.25 -19.25 17.60
N THR A 249 -9.10 -18.83 18.85
CA THR A 249 -8.47 -19.64 19.90
C THR A 249 -9.45 -20.64 20.51
N SER A 250 -10.75 -20.35 20.44
CA SER A 250 -11.84 -21.27 20.78
C SER A 250 -12.92 -21.25 19.70
N TRP A 251 -13.56 -22.42 19.51
CA TRP A 251 -14.63 -22.62 18.53
C TRP A 251 -16.03 -22.47 19.13
N SER A 252 -16.17 -21.71 20.23
CA SER A 252 -17.49 -21.36 20.77
C SER A 252 -18.17 -20.31 19.90
N LEU A 253 -19.50 -20.33 19.89
CA LEU A 253 -20.30 -19.37 19.14
C LEU A 253 -20.01 -17.94 19.63
N GLU A 254 -19.87 -17.78 20.94
CA GLU A 254 -19.59 -16.51 21.61
C GLU A 254 -18.22 -15.95 21.20
N ALA A 255 -17.18 -16.80 21.15
CA ALA A 255 -15.86 -16.38 20.73
C ALA A 255 -15.82 -16.00 19.23
N GLU A 256 -16.58 -16.70 18.39
CA GLU A 256 -16.71 -16.32 16.98
C GLU A 256 -17.46 -14.99 16.81
N TRP A 257 -18.52 -14.77 17.58
CA TRP A 257 -19.25 -13.50 17.60
C TRP A 257 -18.38 -12.35 18.08
N GLN A 258 -17.63 -12.53 19.17
CA GLN A 258 -16.70 -11.53 19.69
C GLN A 258 -15.66 -11.12 18.63
N ARG A 259 -15.02 -12.10 17.98
CA ARG A 259 -14.04 -11.81 16.91
C ARG A 259 -14.68 -11.04 15.75
N ARG A 260 -15.86 -11.46 15.30
CA ARG A 260 -16.58 -10.78 14.20
C ARG A 260 -16.97 -9.36 14.59
N HIS A 261 -17.41 -9.14 15.84
CA HIS A 261 -17.74 -7.82 16.35
C HIS A 261 -16.50 -6.92 16.38
N GLU A 262 -15.38 -7.37 16.95
CA GLU A 262 -14.12 -6.61 16.96
C GLU A 262 -13.62 -6.29 15.55
N ALA A 263 -13.75 -7.23 14.60
CA ALA A 263 -13.41 -6.99 13.20
C ALA A 263 -14.31 -5.94 12.56
N VAL A 264 -15.61 -5.94 12.85
CA VAL A 264 -16.56 -4.92 12.36
C VAL A 264 -16.24 -3.54 12.94
N GLU A 265 -15.93 -3.45 14.24
CA GLU A 265 -15.53 -2.18 14.86
C GLU A 265 -14.22 -1.66 14.27
N ALA A 266 -13.25 -2.54 13.97
CA ALA A 266 -12.03 -2.16 13.26
C ALA A 266 -12.28 -1.66 11.83
N ILE A 267 -13.22 -2.27 11.11
CA ILE A 267 -13.61 -1.78 9.77
C ILE A 267 -14.25 -0.40 9.89
N LYS A 268 -15.17 -0.18 10.84
CA LYS A 268 -15.85 1.10 11.03
C LYS A 268 -14.85 2.23 11.29
N GLU A 269 -13.95 2.04 12.26
CA GLU A 269 -12.92 3.03 12.58
C GLU A 269 -12.01 3.34 11.39
N TYR A 270 -11.74 2.34 10.55
CA TYR A 270 -10.91 2.52 9.37
C TYR A 270 -11.65 3.20 8.21
N CYS A 271 -12.96 3.03 8.07
CA CYS A 271 -13.73 3.68 7.00
C CYS A 271 -13.62 5.21 7.04
N ASP A 272 -13.45 5.79 8.22
CA ASP A 272 -13.26 7.23 8.40
C ASP A 272 -11.79 7.67 8.23
N PHE A 273 -10.86 6.71 8.11
CA PHE A 273 -9.44 6.96 7.94
C PHE A 273 -9.10 7.24 6.47
N LEU A 274 -8.71 8.49 6.18
CA LEU A 274 -8.20 8.87 4.87
C LEU A 274 -6.76 8.38 4.70
N GLU A 275 -6.59 7.22 4.08
CA GLU A 275 -5.30 6.79 3.55
C GLU A 275 -4.84 7.81 2.52
N GLY A 276 -3.93 8.71 2.91
CA GLY A 276 -3.25 9.58 1.95
C GLY A 276 -2.75 8.74 0.77
N GLY A 277 -2.91 9.26 -0.46
CA GLY A 277 -2.61 8.52 -1.68
C GLY A 277 -1.20 7.90 -1.69
N PRO A 278 -0.93 6.94 -2.59
CA PRO A 278 0.33 6.18 -2.59
C PRO A 278 1.52 7.12 -2.49
N LEU A 279 2.42 6.86 -1.52
CA LEU A 279 3.66 7.60 -1.28
C LEU A 279 4.59 7.48 -2.50
N ARG A 280 4.28 8.20 -3.58
CA ARG A 280 5.16 8.42 -4.71
C ARG A 280 6.03 9.63 -4.39
N GLY A 281 7.11 9.37 -3.68
CA GLY A 281 8.12 10.39 -3.37
C GLY A 281 8.90 10.07 -2.11
N ARG A 282 10.15 10.54 -2.11
CA ARG A 282 11.10 10.51 -0.99
C ARG A 282 10.38 10.75 0.35
N PRO A 283 10.58 9.89 1.37
CA PRO A 283 10.05 10.15 2.70
C PRO A 283 10.52 11.51 3.18
N LYS A 284 9.60 12.33 3.72
CA LYS A 284 10.03 13.42 4.60
C LYS A 284 10.70 12.75 5.79
N ARG A 285 11.96 13.12 6.02
CA ARG A 285 12.71 12.82 7.25
C ARG A 285 11.79 13.09 8.45
N SER A 286 11.73 12.14 9.38
CA SER A 286 10.95 12.26 10.61
C SER A 286 11.30 13.58 11.31
N VAL A 287 10.27 14.37 11.60
CA VAL A 287 10.33 15.39 12.64
C VAL A 287 10.22 14.62 13.96
N PRO A 288 11.11 14.82 14.95
CA PRO A 288 10.95 14.21 16.26
C PRO A 288 9.59 14.62 16.86
N ARG A 289 8.86 13.64 17.40
CA ARG A 289 7.60 13.88 18.11
C ARG A 289 7.87 14.70 19.38
N ASP A 290 7.09 15.75 19.54
CA ASP A 290 7.12 16.68 20.66
C ASP A 290 7.01 15.95 22.01
N GLY A 291 7.98 16.25 22.87
CA GLY A 291 8.04 15.80 24.25
C GLY A 291 9.05 16.60 25.06
N GLU A 292 9.27 17.88 24.75
CA GLU A 292 9.98 18.81 25.63
C GLU A 292 9.45 20.23 25.38
N ILE A 293 8.51 20.64 26.21
CA ILE A 293 8.20 22.06 26.41
C ILE A 293 9.47 22.68 27.00
N THR A 294 10.29 23.32 26.15
CA THR A 294 11.22 24.34 26.59
C THR A 294 10.87 25.67 25.96
N ARG A 295 10.64 26.64 26.83
CA ARG A 295 10.46 28.06 26.54
C ARG A 295 11.68 28.61 25.77
N ALA A 296 11.57 28.73 24.45
CA ALA A 296 12.30 29.67 23.57
C ALA A 296 11.70 29.51 22.16
N SER A 297 11.15 30.49 21.43
CA SER A 297 11.31 31.93 21.43
C SER A 297 9.99 32.59 21.00
N ASN A 298 9.44 33.45 21.86
CA ASN A 298 8.58 34.57 21.44
C ASN A 298 9.48 35.71 20.92
N GLN A 299 10.29 35.39 19.91
CA GLN A 299 11.15 36.30 19.16
C GLN A 299 11.03 35.81 17.70
N ASN A 300 10.43 36.47 16.72
CA ASN A 300 9.85 37.79 16.59
C ASN A 300 8.77 37.72 15.49
N PHE A 301 7.50 37.76 15.87
CA PHE A 301 6.39 37.84 14.89
C PHE A 301 6.47 39.13 14.05
N GLN A 302 6.99 40.20 14.65
CA GLN A 302 7.18 41.49 13.99
C GLN A 302 8.30 41.42 12.94
N GLU A 303 9.47 40.84 13.27
CA GLU A 303 10.59 40.71 12.34
C GLU A 303 10.27 39.79 11.16
N THR A 304 9.51 38.71 11.39
CA THR A 304 9.04 37.83 10.31
C THR A 304 8.05 38.54 9.39
N LYS A 305 7.18 39.40 9.94
CA LYS A 305 6.27 40.25 9.16
C LYS A 305 7.01 41.30 8.33
N GLU A 306 8.00 41.97 8.92
CA GLU A 306 8.86 42.95 8.24
C GLU A 306 9.71 42.29 7.15
N HIS A 307 10.23 41.07 7.40
CA HIS A 307 10.98 40.32 6.40
C HIS A 307 10.11 39.90 5.20
N ILE A 308 8.85 39.51 5.42
CA ILE A 308 7.91 39.19 4.34
C ILE A 308 7.60 40.42 3.48
N GLN A 309 7.52 41.61 4.09
CA GLN A 309 7.24 42.86 3.37
C GLN A 309 8.44 43.37 2.56
N THR A 310 9.66 43.12 3.03
CA THR A 310 10.89 43.70 2.45
C THR A 310 11.65 42.73 1.53
N ALA A 311 11.49 41.42 1.70
CA ALA A 311 12.24 40.44 0.94
C ALA A 311 11.67 40.22 -0.47
N GLN A 312 12.52 40.30 -1.49
CA GLN A 312 12.16 39.89 -2.86
C GLN A 312 11.89 38.37 -2.97
N LYS A 313 12.42 37.57 -2.04
CA LYS A 313 12.21 36.12 -1.97
C LYS A 313 11.95 35.72 -0.52
N PRO A 314 10.72 35.89 -0.02
CA PRO A 314 10.40 35.59 1.36
C PRO A 314 10.55 34.09 1.64
N LEU A 315 11.19 33.74 2.75
CA LEU A 315 11.34 32.37 3.23
C LEU A 315 10.21 31.95 4.18
N ALA A 316 9.26 32.85 4.45
CA ALA A 316 8.08 32.59 5.27
C ALA A 316 6.80 32.85 4.46
N CYS A 317 5.76 32.04 4.71
CA CYS A 317 4.46 32.22 4.09
C CYS A 317 3.73 33.42 4.70
N PHE A 318 3.21 34.34 3.88
CA PHE A 318 2.45 35.49 4.37
C PHE A 318 1.11 35.11 5.04
N GLN A 319 0.53 33.95 4.71
CA GLN A 319 -0.79 33.55 5.22
C GLN A 319 -0.73 32.88 6.60
N CYS A 320 0.35 32.15 6.89
CA CYS A 320 0.47 31.32 8.10
C CYS A 320 1.84 31.41 8.78
N TYR A 321 2.72 32.29 8.30
CA TYR A 321 4.07 32.55 8.81
C TYR A 321 5.01 31.34 8.84
N LYS A 322 4.61 30.24 8.19
CA LYS A 322 5.42 29.03 8.10
C LYS A 322 6.69 29.28 7.29
N THR A 323 7.83 29.07 7.93
CA THR A 323 9.15 29.18 7.29
C THR A 323 9.46 27.94 6.44
N SER A 324 10.16 28.14 5.33
CA SER A 324 10.72 27.09 4.48
C SER A 324 12.18 27.40 4.22
N SER A 325 13.01 26.36 4.07
CA SER A 325 14.42 26.51 3.76
C SER A 325 14.70 27.13 2.38
N GLN A 326 13.70 27.16 1.49
CA GLN A 326 13.80 27.69 0.14
C GLN A 326 12.51 28.43 -0.26
N HIS A 327 12.63 29.50 -1.05
CA HIS A 327 11.50 30.27 -1.60
C HIS A 327 10.52 29.42 -2.42
N GLN A 328 11.03 28.45 -3.19
CA GLN A 328 10.19 27.47 -3.90
C GLN A 328 9.34 26.60 -2.96
N GLY A 329 9.83 26.36 -1.74
CA GLY A 329 9.09 25.66 -0.70
C GLY A 329 7.88 26.48 -0.24
N VAL A 330 8.05 27.79 -0.06
CA VAL A 330 6.96 28.73 0.28
C VAL A 330 5.95 28.82 -0.86
N GLN A 331 6.40 28.92 -2.11
CA GLN A 331 5.52 28.91 -3.29
C GLN A 331 4.64 27.65 -3.36
N ARG A 332 5.26 26.47 -3.19
CA ARG A 332 4.55 25.20 -3.20
C ARG A 332 3.55 25.13 -2.05
N HIS A 333 3.99 25.48 -0.84
CA HIS A 333 3.15 25.48 0.34
C HIS A 333 1.92 26.38 0.16
N PHE A 334 2.10 27.62 -0.31
CA PHE A 334 1.00 28.55 -0.60
C PHE A 334 0.02 27.98 -1.64
N ARG A 335 0.51 27.45 -2.77
CA ARG A 335 -0.34 26.81 -3.79
C ARG A 335 -1.16 25.65 -3.22
N THR A 336 -0.59 24.85 -2.33
CA THR A 336 -1.25 23.65 -1.80
C THR A 336 -2.20 23.92 -0.63
N ALA A 337 -1.90 24.91 0.21
CA ALA A 337 -2.56 25.10 1.49
C ALA A 337 -3.49 26.32 1.55
N HIS A 338 -3.25 27.35 0.75
CA HIS A 338 -3.91 28.66 0.90
C HIS A 338 -4.54 29.20 -0.38
N LEU A 339 -4.23 28.62 -1.54
CA LEU A 339 -4.78 29.05 -2.82
C LEU A 339 -6.30 28.81 -2.93
N GLY A 340 -6.84 27.85 -2.19
CA GLY A 340 -8.27 27.53 -2.16
C GLY A 340 -9.13 28.53 -1.38
N ASP A 341 -8.53 29.32 -0.50
CA ASP A 341 -9.27 30.15 0.46
C ASP A 341 -9.73 31.49 -0.14
N CYS A 342 -9.26 31.85 -1.34
CA CYS A 342 -9.60 33.08 -2.06
C CYS A 342 -9.48 34.37 -1.21
N LYS A 343 -8.72 34.34 -0.12
CA LYS A 343 -8.52 35.45 0.81
C LYS A 343 -7.05 35.59 1.17
N CYS A 344 -6.58 36.82 1.32
CA CYS A 344 -5.27 37.13 1.85
C CYS A 344 -5.41 37.59 3.31
N ASN A 345 -4.97 36.77 4.26
CA ASN A 345 -5.02 37.10 5.70
C ASN A 345 -3.98 38.18 6.07
N PHE A 346 -2.95 38.39 5.24
CA PHE A 346 -1.90 39.37 5.50
C PHE A 346 -2.32 40.79 5.12
N CYS A 347 -3.06 40.93 4.03
CA CYS A 347 -3.62 42.20 3.54
C CYS A 347 -5.08 42.40 3.93
N ASP A 348 -5.68 41.42 4.61
CA ASP A 348 -7.08 41.37 5.01
C ASP A 348 -8.04 41.67 3.84
N MET A 349 -7.83 40.96 2.72
CA MET A 349 -8.56 41.19 1.47
C MET A 349 -9.14 39.88 0.91
N GLU A 350 -10.43 39.91 0.60
CA GLU A 350 -11.11 38.84 -0.13
C GLU A 350 -11.01 39.07 -1.64
N LEU A 351 -10.73 38.01 -2.39
CA LEU A 351 -10.57 38.02 -3.84
C LEU A 351 -11.57 37.06 -4.48
N LEU A 352 -12.18 37.48 -5.58
CA LEU A 352 -13.29 36.74 -6.20
C LEU A 352 -12.88 35.41 -6.85
N HIS A 353 -11.61 35.23 -7.19
CA HIS A 353 -11.14 34.04 -7.91
C HIS A 353 -9.69 33.68 -7.57
N GLN A 354 -9.35 32.39 -7.65
CA GLN A 354 -8.00 31.87 -7.38
C GLN A 354 -6.92 32.56 -8.23
N MET A 355 -7.22 32.88 -9.49
CA MET A 355 -6.31 33.60 -10.38
C MET A 355 -6.00 35.02 -9.86
N HIS A 356 -6.96 35.69 -9.22
CA HIS A 356 -6.74 37.01 -8.63
C HIS A 356 -5.85 36.90 -7.39
N LEU A 357 -6.01 35.85 -6.60
CA LEU A 357 -5.15 35.57 -5.44
C LEU A 357 -3.72 35.22 -5.85
N GLN A 358 -3.51 34.52 -6.97
CA GLN A 358 -2.16 34.27 -7.52
C GLN A 358 -1.49 35.56 -7.98
N ASN A 359 -2.23 36.40 -8.71
CA ASN A 359 -1.73 37.69 -9.16
C ASN A 359 -1.41 38.62 -7.97
N HIS A 360 -2.28 38.65 -6.96
CA HIS A 360 -2.06 39.38 -5.71
C HIS A 360 -0.81 38.88 -4.96
N ALA A 361 -0.66 37.56 -4.79
CA ALA A 361 0.51 36.96 -4.15
C ALA A 361 1.82 37.27 -4.91
N ALA A 362 1.78 37.30 -6.24
CA ALA A 362 2.93 37.65 -7.08
C ALA A 362 3.30 39.13 -6.97
N ALA A 363 2.31 40.03 -7.01
CA ALA A 363 2.51 41.48 -7.03
C ALA A 363 2.80 42.08 -5.65
N VAL A 364 2.12 41.61 -4.60
CA VAL A 364 2.16 42.20 -3.26
C VAL A 364 3.10 41.44 -2.32
N HIS A 365 3.25 40.13 -2.49
CA HIS A 365 4.06 39.27 -1.61
C HIS A 365 5.26 38.61 -2.31
N HIS A 366 5.59 39.06 -3.53
CA HIS A 366 6.72 38.56 -4.32
C HIS A 366 6.76 37.03 -4.45
N LEU A 367 5.57 36.41 -4.47
CA LEU A 367 5.38 34.97 -4.46
C LEU A 367 4.71 34.54 -5.75
N ARG A 368 5.51 34.53 -6.83
CA ARG A 368 5.05 34.16 -8.17
C ARG A 368 4.64 32.69 -8.20
N THR A 369 3.35 32.45 -8.34
CA THR A 369 2.76 31.11 -8.47
C THR A 369 2.36 30.79 -9.89
#